data_AF-A0A9P4H6U9-F1
#
_entry.id   AF-A0A9P4H6U9-F1
#
_cell.length_a   1.000
_cell.length_b   1.000
_cell.length_c   1.000
_cell.angle_alpha   90.00
_cell.angle_beta   90.00
_cell.angle_gamma   90.00
#
_symmetry.space_group_name_H-M   'P 1'
#
loop_
_entity.id
_entity.type
_entity.pdbx_description
1 polymer ?
#
loop_
_entity_poly.entity_id
_entity_poly.type
_entity_poly.pdbx_seq_one_letter_code
_entity_poly.pdbx_strand_id
1 'polypeptide(L)'
;MFHQPNCPYYQPGCTCPPVQQVQSHIQAARTHTTPSPSIVRYQSQSSCQAPPPPYSPHAAKASRQLRTGFDCVAQRLDKFGEICERRVHFDVPHRSTKRSSSLVTSGPNNSHHHERSRQHRSSSSSIRSAFVIPRPILRKQPQPEPLQPTIYIITFATDIIPNTSHNVRSLIASQVPPSDQPIPHLYTIDARGFTPPSAAQCALYSGISPLIQDIVLSDRAARKAVKTAIHNLLSFGAREREKATTGNRIGRTEVCMSVCCHAGTHRSVAIGERIAQGCKEGVERMGSRDGVRVVVRHVHRVKGSGDPF
;
A
#
# COMPACT_ATOMS: atom_id res chain seq x y z
N MET A 1 -8.21 -6.08 -38.45
CA MET A 1 -6.81 -6.20 -38.00
C MET A 1 -6.38 -4.83 -37.50
N PHE A 2 -6.36 -4.62 -36.19
CA PHE A 2 -5.83 -3.40 -35.59
C PHE A 2 -4.56 -3.79 -34.84
N HIS A 3 -3.41 -3.41 -35.37
CA HIS A 3 -2.14 -3.44 -34.65
C HIS A 3 -2.19 -2.35 -33.57
N GLN A 4 -2.32 -2.74 -32.30
CA GLN A 4 -1.94 -1.86 -31.20
C GLN A 4 -0.46 -2.07 -30.87
N PRO A 5 0.33 -0.99 -30.71
CA PRO A 5 1.75 -1.09 -30.49
C PRO A 5 2.06 -1.42 -29.02
N ASN A 6 2.92 -2.43 -28.86
CA ASN A 6 4.02 -2.50 -27.90
C ASN A 6 3.71 -2.09 -26.45
N CYS A 7 3.49 -3.09 -25.60
CA CYS A 7 4.10 -3.07 -24.27
C CYS A 7 5.62 -3.27 -24.46
N PRO A 8 6.48 -2.25 -24.24
CA PRO A 8 7.92 -2.34 -24.54
C PRO A 8 8.71 -3.28 -23.61
N TYR A 9 8.05 -3.99 -22.69
CA TYR A 9 8.69 -4.83 -21.67
C TYR A 9 8.38 -6.32 -21.79
N TYR A 10 7.62 -6.74 -22.80
CA TYR A 10 7.56 -8.14 -23.20
C TYR A 10 8.35 -8.28 -24.49
N GLN A 11 9.59 -8.76 -24.43
CA GLN A 11 10.25 -9.31 -25.61
C GLN A 11 9.61 -10.66 -25.93
N PRO A 12 8.88 -10.81 -27.05
CA PRO A 12 8.51 -12.12 -27.55
C PRO A 12 9.75 -12.67 -28.26
N GLY A 13 10.59 -13.44 -27.56
CA GLY A 13 11.77 -14.00 -28.22
C GLY A 13 12.93 -14.52 -27.37
N CYS A 14 12.85 -14.56 -26.04
CA CYS A 14 13.85 -15.33 -25.28
C CYS A 14 13.57 -16.83 -25.40
N THR A 15 13.91 -17.43 -26.54
CA THR A 15 14.30 -18.83 -26.57
C THR A 15 15.53 -18.97 -25.69
N CYS A 16 15.41 -19.66 -24.56
CA CYS A 16 16.58 -20.12 -23.81
C CYS A 16 17.53 -20.83 -24.79
N PRO A 17 18.82 -20.47 -24.86
CA PRO A 17 19.76 -21.25 -25.65
C PRO A 17 19.76 -22.69 -25.12
N PRO A 18 19.88 -23.70 -26.00
CA PRO A 18 19.98 -25.09 -25.56
C PRO A 18 21.15 -25.25 -24.58
N VAL A 19 20.94 -26.10 -23.58
CA VAL A 19 21.82 -26.40 -22.43
C VAL A 19 23.10 -27.16 -22.86
N GLN A 20 23.74 -26.74 -23.95
CA GLN A 20 24.97 -27.33 -24.47
C GLN A 20 26.11 -26.33 -24.69
N GLN A 21 25.91 -25.03 -24.45
CA GLN A 21 26.95 -24.01 -24.70
C GLN A 21 27.40 -23.20 -23.48
N VAL A 22 27.15 -23.70 -22.26
CA VAL A 22 27.65 -23.08 -21.00
C VAL A 22 28.74 -23.94 -20.32
N GLN A 23 29.27 -24.95 -21.01
CA GLN A 23 30.39 -25.78 -20.48
C GLN A 23 31.79 -25.34 -20.96
N SER A 24 31.92 -24.49 -21.97
CA SER A 24 33.23 -24.08 -22.51
C SER A 24 33.85 -22.84 -21.84
N HIS A 25 33.12 -22.11 -20.99
CA HIS A 25 33.64 -20.89 -20.34
C HIS A 25 34.01 -21.03 -18.85
N ILE A 26 33.83 -22.22 -18.24
CA ILE A 26 34.16 -22.45 -16.82
C ILE A 26 35.58 -23.06 -16.62
N GLN A 27 36.31 -23.36 -17.70
CA GLN A 27 37.67 -23.92 -17.59
C GLN A 27 38.82 -22.91 -17.70
N ALA A 28 38.56 -21.62 -17.94
CA ALA A 28 39.63 -20.63 -18.13
C ALA A 28 40.01 -19.78 -16.89
N ALA A 29 39.52 -20.13 -15.69
CA ALA A 29 39.75 -19.34 -14.47
C ALA A 29 40.40 -20.13 -13.32
N ARG A 30 41.26 -21.11 -13.63
CA ARG A 30 41.96 -21.96 -12.64
C ARG A 30 43.49 -21.89 -12.75
N THR A 31 44.11 -20.70 -12.73
CA THR A 31 45.57 -20.60 -12.56
C THR A 31 46.00 -19.26 -11.96
N HIS A 32 45.53 -18.89 -10.76
CA HIS A 32 46.24 -17.89 -9.94
C HIS A 32 46.17 -18.27 -8.46
N THR A 33 47.24 -18.90 -7.99
CA THR A 33 47.57 -19.15 -6.59
C THR A 33 48.09 -17.85 -5.96
N THR A 34 47.25 -17.17 -5.19
CA THR A 34 47.66 -16.11 -4.27
C THR A 34 47.87 -16.67 -2.85
N PRO A 35 48.96 -16.29 -2.15
CA PRO A 35 49.25 -16.76 -0.80
C PRO A 35 48.29 -16.17 0.25
N SER A 36 47.93 -17.00 1.23
CA SER A 36 47.02 -16.70 2.35
C SER A 36 47.48 -15.51 3.21
N PRO A 37 46.59 -14.57 3.56
CA PRO A 37 46.85 -13.62 4.63
C PRO A 37 46.66 -14.28 6.00
N SER A 38 47.65 -14.08 6.87
CA SER A 38 47.70 -14.53 8.25
C SER A 38 46.53 -13.98 9.07
N ILE A 39 45.76 -14.88 9.70
CA ILE A 39 44.66 -14.53 10.59
C ILE A 39 45.23 -14.01 11.91
N VAL A 40 45.07 -12.71 12.16
CA VAL A 40 45.28 -12.09 13.48
C VAL A 40 44.09 -12.44 14.38
N ARG A 41 44.32 -13.29 15.39
CA ARG A 41 43.38 -13.54 16.48
C ARG A 41 43.26 -12.29 17.35
N TYR A 42 42.12 -11.61 17.28
CA TYR A 42 41.72 -10.66 18.32
C TYR A 42 41.18 -11.42 19.53
N GLN A 43 41.86 -11.28 20.67
CA GLN A 43 41.34 -11.70 21.97
C GLN A 43 40.21 -10.75 22.38
N SER A 44 39.02 -11.31 22.64
CA SER A 44 37.87 -10.60 23.18
C SER A 44 38.14 -10.21 24.63
N GLN A 45 38.30 -8.91 24.89
CA GLN A 45 38.28 -8.38 26.26
C GLN A 45 36.86 -8.44 26.82
N SER A 46 36.74 -9.12 27.95
CA SER A 46 35.56 -9.27 28.79
C SER A 46 35.09 -7.91 29.32
N SER A 47 33.97 -7.41 28.80
CA SER A 47 33.26 -6.24 29.32
C SER A 47 32.47 -6.60 30.58
N CYS A 48 32.64 -5.81 31.63
CA CYS A 48 31.89 -5.86 32.87
C CYS A 48 30.37 -5.84 32.63
N GLN A 49 29.68 -6.88 33.10
CA GLN A 49 28.21 -6.95 33.10
C GLN A 49 27.66 -5.98 34.17
N ALA A 50 26.87 -5.01 33.73
CA ALA A 50 25.99 -4.28 34.62
C ALA A 50 24.85 -5.21 35.10
N PRO A 51 24.45 -5.15 36.38
CA PRO A 51 23.38 -5.98 36.91
C PRO A 51 22.04 -5.67 36.22
N PRO A 52 21.21 -6.70 35.96
CA PRO A 52 19.89 -6.50 35.37
C PRO A 52 19.00 -5.66 36.31
N PRO A 53 18.14 -4.78 35.77
CA PRO A 53 17.22 -4.01 36.58
C PRO A 53 16.25 -4.92 37.35
N PRO A 54 15.80 -4.50 38.55
CA PRO A 54 14.93 -5.30 39.39
C PRO A 54 13.62 -5.66 38.67
N TYR A 55 13.28 -6.94 38.72
CA TYR A 55 12.15 -7.56 38.06
C TYR A 55 10.83 -7.02 38.65
N SER A 56 10.06 -6.25 37.88
CA SER A 56 8.73 -5.78 38.31
C SER A 56 7.66 -6.80 37.91
N PRO A 57 7.02 -7.51 38.86
CA PRO A 57 6.02 -8.55 38.58
C PRO A 57 4.74 -8.03 37.91
N HIS A 58 4.53 -6.70 37.89
CA HIS A 58 3.37 -6.09 37.23
C HIS A 58 3.53 -6.00 35.70
N ALA A 59 4.76 -5.81 35.19
CA ALA A 59 5.02 -5.76 33.75
C ALA A 59 4.80 -7.12 33.05
N ALA A 60 5.06 -8.22 33.77
CA ALA A 60 4.89 -9.58 33.24
C ALA A 60 3.42 -9.96 32.99
N LYS A 61 2.48 -9.43 33.79
CA LYS A 61 1.04 -9.70 33.62
C LYS A 61 0.45 -8.96 32.41
N ALA A 62 0.83 -7.70 32.19
CA ALA A 62 0.40 -6.91 31.04
C ALA A 62 0.91 -7.50 29.71
N SER A 63 2.18 -7.96 29.68
CA SER A 63 2.77 -8.57 28.48
C SER A 63 2.13 -9.92 28.11
N ARG A 64 1.66 -10.71 29.09
CA ARG A 64 0.93 -11.96 28.85
C ARG A 64 -0.46 -11.74 28.24
N GLN A 65 -1.22 -10.76 28.71
CA GLN A 65 -2.56 -10.48 28.19
C GLN A 65 -2.55 -9.93 26.76
N LEU A 66 -1.54 -9.14 26.40
CA LEU A 66 -1.37 -8.68 25.02
C LEU A 66 -1.00 -9.83 24.09
N ARG A 67 -0.07 -10.71 24.49
CA ARG A 67 0.31 -11.88 23.69
C ARG A 67 -0.88 -12.81 23.39
N THR A 68 -1.72 -13.12 24.39
CA THR A 68 -2.90 -13.97 24.18
C THR A 68 -3.95 -13.33 23.28
N GLY A 69 -4.12 -12.00 23.34
CA GLY A 69 -4.97 -11.26 22.40
C GLY A 69 -4.46 -11.32 20.95
N PHE A 70 -3.15 -11.20 20.75
CA PHE A 70 -2.53 -11.26 19.42
C PHE A 70 -2.52 -12.65 18.81
N ASP A 71 -2.25 -13.69 19.60
CA ASP A 71 -2.31 -15.08 19.12
C ASP A 71 -3.75 -15.46 18.68
N CYS A 72 -4.77 -14.92 19.35
CA CYS A 72 -6.17 -15.09 18.95
C CYS A 72 -6.48 -14.42 17.60
N VAL A 73 -5.94 -13.23 17.34
CA VAL A 73 -6.10 -12.53 16.06
C VAL A 73 -5.35 -13.25 14.93
N ALA A 74 -4.13 -13.74 15.20
CA ALA A 74 -3.34 -14.52 14.25
C ALA A 74 -4.01 -15.86 13.89
N GLN A 75 -4.50 -16.61 14.88
CA GLN A 75 -5.24 -17.86 14.65
C GLN A 75 -6.56 -17.63 13.90
N ARG A 76 -7.23 -16.49 14.13
CA ARG A 76 -8.41 -16.09 13.33
C ARG A 76 -8.04 -15.78 11.88
N LEU A 77 -6.93 -15.08 11.63
CA LEU A 77 -6.44 -14.80 10.27
C LEU A 77 -6.11 -16.07 9.47
N ASP A 78 -5.76 -17.17 10.14
CA ASP A 78 -5.57 -18.47 9.47
C ASP A 78 -6.88 -19.14 9.08
N LYS A 79 -7.92 -19.07 9.93
CA LYS A 79 -9.29 -19.51 9.56
C LYS A 79 -9.91 -18.70 8.41
N PHE A 80 -9.50 -17.46 8.19
CA PHE A 80 -9.98 -16.66 7.05
C PHE A 80 -9.39 -17.08 5.70
N GLY A 81 -8.28 -17.83 5.68
CA GLY A 81 -7.82 -18.46 4.44
C GLY A 81 -8.86 -19.39 3.83
N GLU A 82 -9.69 -20.03 4.65
CA GLU A 82 -10.79 -20.90 4.23
C GLU A 82 -12.10 -20.15 3.95
N ILE A 83 -12.32 -18.98 4.57
CA ILE A 83 -13.57 -18.20 4.38
C ILE A 83 -13.53 -17.38 3.08
N CYS A 84 -12.35 -16.94 2.63
CA CYS A 84 -12.18 -16.24 1.35
C CYS A 84 -12.27 -17.16 0.12
N GLU A 85 -12.32 -18.49 0.29
CA GLU A 85 -12.64 -19.44 -0.80
C GLU A 85 -14.15 -19.60 -1.03
N ARG A 86 -15.00 -19.08 -0.13
CA ARG A 86 -16.43 -18.94 -0.44
C ARG A 86 -16.58 -17.80 -1.42
N ARG A 87 -16.70 -18.15 -2.71
CA ARG A 87 -17.14 -17.28 -3.81
C ARG A 87 -18.14 -16.24 -3.29
N VAL A 88 -17.66 -15.01 -3.12
CA VAL A 88 -18.53 -13.87 -2.91
C VAL A 88 -19.14 -13.59 -4.27
N HIS A 89 -20.37 -14.05 -4.49
CA HIS A 89 -21.15 -13.63 -5.64
C HIS A 89 -21.35 -12.13 -5.48
N PHE A 90 -20.68 -11.33 -6.31
CA PHE A 90 -20.98 -9.91 -6.41
C PHE A 90 -22.30 -9.78 -7.16
N ASP A 91 -23.41 -9.79 -6.43
CA ASP A 91 -24.63 -9.22 -6.96
C ASP A 91 -24.39 -7.71 -7.08
N VAL A 92 -24.15 -7.29 -8.32
CA VAL A 92 -24.10 -5.89 -8.73
C VAL A 92 -25.37 -5.24 -8.18
N PRO A 93 -25.27 -4.15 -7.37
CA PRO A 93 -26.46 -3.50 -6.88
C PRO A 93 -27.24 -2.96 -8.08
N HIS A 94 -28.36 -3.61 -8.38
CA HIS A 94 -29.36 -3.05 -9.28
C HIS A 94 -29.74 -1.68 -8.71
N ARG A 95 -29.32 -0.63 -9.42
CA ARG A 95 -29.87 0.72 -9.27
C ARG A 95 -31.39 0.60 -9.37
N SER A 96 -32.05 0.66 -8.22
CA SER A 96 -33.47 0.92 -8.13
C SER A 96 -33.70 2.34 -8.64
N THR A 97 -33.84 2.45 -9.95
CA THR A 97 -34.47 3.61 -10.57
C THR A 97 -35.89 3.65 -10.03
N LYS A 98 -36.12 4.55 -9.08
CA LYS A 98 -37.46 5.04 -8.75
C LYS A 98 -38.00 5.74 -9.99
N ARG A 99 -38.55 4.94 -10.91
CA ARG A 99 -39.49 5.37 -11.94
C ARG A 99 -40.79 5.69 -11.22
N SER A 100 -40.99 6.97 -10.94
CA SER A 100 -42.33 7.50 -10.74
C SER A 100 -43.05 7.42 -12.09
N SER A 101 -44.11 6.63 -12.08
CA SER A 101 -45.12 6.54 -13.13
C SER A 101 -45.82 7.89 -13.32
N SER A 102 -45.78 8.44 -14.52
CA SER A 102 -46.88 9.27 -15.02
C SER A 102 -47.24 8.79 -16.42
N LEU A 103 -48.38 8.11 -16.50
CA LEU A 103 -49.17 7.94 -17.71
C LEU A 103 -49.42 9.31 -18.35
N VAL A 104 -48.96 9.52 -19.58
CA VAL A 104 -49.64 10.43 -20.50
C VAL A 104 -49.47 9.97 -21.93
N THR A 105 -50.58 10.12 -22.63
CA THR A 105 -50.97 9.69 -23.96
C THR A 105 -50.16 10.29 -25.11
N SER A 106 -50.20 9.53 -26.21
CA SER A 106 -49.79 9.83 -27.58
C SER A 106 -50.12 11.25 -28.06
N GLY A 107 -49.22 11.81 -28.88
CA GLY A 107 -49.50 12.96 -29.75
C GLY A 107 -48.29 13.35 -30.60
N PRO A 108 -48.38 13.40 -31.94
CA PRO A 108 -47.36 13.95 -32.82
C PRO A 108 -47.62 15.44 -33.12
N ASN A 109 -46.53 16.19 -33.40
CA ASN A 109 -46.44 17.36 -34.29
C ASN A 109 -45.69 18.58 -33.71
N ASN A 110 -44.96 19.20 -34.64
CA ASN A 110 -44.64 20.62 -34.79
C ASN A 110 -43.54 21.27 -33.94
N SER A 111 -42.41 21.53 -34.62
CA SER A 111 -41.99 22.86 -35.10
C SER A 111 -42.24 24.11 -34.24
N HIS A 112 -41.18 24.93 -34.19
CA HIS A 112 -41.11 26.40 -34.11
C HIS A 112 -40.43 27.02 -32.87
N HIS A 113 -39.36 27.77 -33.18
CA HIS A 113 -39.00 29.11 -32.69
C HIS A 113 -39.68 29.62 -31.42
N HIS A 114 -38.88 30.08 -30.45
CA HIS A 114 -38.90 31.49 -30.07
C HIS A 114 -37.69 31.92 -29.23
N GLU A 115 -36.90 32.78 -29.87
CA GLU A 115 -36.05 33.81 -29.30
C GLU A 115 -36.89 34.78 -28.44
N ARG A 116 -36.45 35.10 -27.22
CA ARG A 116 -36.89 36.31 -26.51
C ARG A 116 -35.95 36.71 -25.36
N SER A 117 -35.25 37.80 -25.62
CA SER A 117 -34.80 38.83 -24.68
C SER A 117 -35.62 38.96 -23.40
N ARG A 118 -34.92 39.02 -22.26
CA ARG A 118 -35.36 39.84 -21.12
C ARG A 118 -34.19 40.64 -20.56
N GLN A 119 -34.11 41.87 -21.06
CA GLN A 119 -33.56 43.02 -20.34
C GLN A 119 -34.48 43.35 -19.16
N HIS A 120 -33.95 43.42 -17.94
CA HIS A 120 -34.54 44.19 -16.84
C HIS A 120 -33.37 44.84 -16.08
N ARG A 121 -33.13 46.12 -16.33
CA ARG A 121 -33.66 47.30 -15.61
C ARG A 121 -33.12 47.44 -14.19
N SER A 122 -32.07 48.25 -14.15
CA SER A 122 -31.63 49.16 -13.09
C SER A 122 -32.75 49.60 -12.14
N SER A 123 -32.52 49.43 -10.85
CA SER A 123 -33.22 50.14 -9.78
C SER A 123 -32.18 50.53 -8.73
N SER A 124 -31.70 51.76 -8.83
CA SER A 124 -30.78 52.41 -7.92
C SER A 124 -31.53 52.94 -6.70
N SER A 125 -31.54 52.19 -5.60
CA SER A 125 -31.92 52.71 -4.29
C SER A 125 -30.68 52.94 -3.44
N SER A 126 -30.27 54.21 -3.37
CA SER A 126 -29.23 54.75 -2.51
C SER A 126 -29.65 54.61 -1.04
N ILE A 127 -29.32 53.48 -0.42
CA ILE A 127 -29.38 53.31 1.03
C ILE A 127 -27.97 53.57 1.55
N ARG A 128 -27.80 54.68 2.27
CA ARG A 128 -26.62 55.00 3.06
C ARG A 128 -26.51 54.00 4.22
N SER A 129 -26.09 52.78 3.90
CA SER A 129 -25.76 51.74 4.86
C SER A 129 -24.51 52.21 5.61
N ALA A 130 -24.66 52.45 6.91
CA ALA A 130 -23.53 52.64 7.80
C ALA A 130 -22.53 51.50 7.54
N PHE A 131 -21.29 51.86 7.22
CA PHE A 131 -20.19 50.92 7.06
C PHE A 131 -19.90 50.29 8.43
N VAL A 132 -20.63 49.23 8.76
CA VAL A 132 -20.23 48.30 9.80
C VAL A 132 -19.02 47.57 9.21
N ILE A 133 -17.81 48.05 9.54
CA ILE A 133 -16.57 47.35 9.21
C ILE A 133 -16.72 45.93 9.78
N PRO A 134 -16.78 44.89 8.92
CA PRO A 134 -16.90 43.52 9.39
C PRO A 134 -15.70 43.26 10.29
N ARG A 135 -15.95 43.09 11.60
CA ARG A 135 -14.89 42.64 12.50
C ARG A 135 -14.39 41.31 11.91
N PRO A 136 -13.09 41.17 11.63
CA PRO A 136 -12.56 39.92 11.12
C PRO A 136 -12.97 38.84 12.12
N ILE A 137 -13.85 37.95 11.70
CA ILE A 137 -14.20 36.76 12.47
C ILE A 137 -12.87 36.06 12.66
N LEU A 138 -12.34 36.11 13.88
CA LEU A 138 -11.19 35.35 14.33
C LEU A 138 -11.52 33.89 14.04
N ARG A 139 -11.14 33.42 12.84
CA ARG A 139 -11.17 32.02 12.48
C ARG A 139 -10.28 31.36 13.51
N LYS A 140 -10.89 30.64 14.45
CA LYS A 140 -10.15 29.75 15.35
C LYS A 140 -9.18 28.99 14.47
N GLN A 141 -7.89 29.17 14.72
CA GLN A 141 -6.87 28.37 14.06
C GLN A 141 -7.34 26.91 14.17
N PRO A 142 -7.50 26.20 13.05
CA PRO A 142 -7.88 24.80 13.09
C PRO A 142 -6.91 24.13 14.05
N GLN A 143 -7.43 23.54 15.14
CA GLN A 143 -6.58 22.78 16.02
C GLN A 143 -5.92 21.69 15.16
N PRO A 144 -4.60 21.51 15.28
CA PRO A 144 -3.90 20.48 14.52
C PRO A 144 -4.62 19.16 14.80
N GLU A 145 -5.20 18.56 13.77
CA GLU A 145 -5.92 17.31 13.94
C GLU A 145 -4.96 16.27 14.52
N PRO A 146 -5.44 15.39 15.42
CA PRO A 146 -4.61 14.33 15.98
C PRO A 146 -3.90 13.57 14.85
N LEU A 147 -2.57 13.45 14.95
CA LEU A 147 -1.77 12.73 13.98
C LEU A 147 -2.19 11.26 13.97
N GLN A 148 -3.06 10.90 13.02
CA GLN A 148 -3.51 9.54 12.83
C GLN A 148 -2.31 8.64 12.47
N PRO A 149 -2.17 7.44 13.09
CA PRO A 149 -1.12 6.50 12.70
C PRO A 149 -1.17 6.23 11.20
N THR A 150 -0.02 6.34 10.51
CA THR A 150 0.05 6.28 9.06
C THR A 150 1.01 5.18 8.59
N ILE A 151 0.51 4.30 7.72
CA ILE A 151 1.27 3.25 7.06
C ILE A 151 1.48 3.65 5.60
N TYR A 152 2.73 3.76 5.16
CA TYR A 152 3.11 3.97 3.77
C TYR A 152 3.48 2.64 3.13
N ILE A 153 2.86 2.31 2.00
CA ILE A 153 3.16 1.11 1.21
C ILE A 153 3.58 1.58 -0.18
N ILE A 154 4.84 1.37 -0.52
CA ILE A 154 5.41 1.83 -1.79
C ILE A 154 5.63 0.64 -2.71
N THR A 155 5.00 0.65 -3.88
CA THR A 155 5.17 -0.41 -4.88
C THR A 155 6.01 0.08 -6.05
N PHE A 156 7.02 -0.68 -6.47
CA PHE A 156 7.93 -0.28 -7.54
C PHE A 156 8.36 -1.43 -8.46
N ALA A 157 9.07 -1.06 -9.53
CA ALA A 157 9.58 -1.92 -10.59
C ALA A 157 11.08 -2.14 -10.40
N THR A 158 11.53 -3.39 -10.27
CA THR A 158 12.96 -3.71 -10.13
C THR A 158 13.74 -3.50 -11.41
N ASP A 159 13.06 -3.54 -12.56
CA ASP A 159 13.67 -3.34 -13.87
C ASP A 159 14.06 -1.85 -14.08
N ILE A 160 13.44 -0.93 -13.32
CA ILE A 160 13.76 0.50 -13.32
C ILE A 160 14.63 0.86 -12.12
N ILE A 161 14.28 0.36 -10.92
CA ILE A 161 15.00 0.63 -9.68
C ILE A 161 15.48 -0.70 -9.12
N PRO A 162 16.77 -1.05 -9.30
CA PRO A 162 17.33 -2.27 -8.73
C PRO A 162 17.09 -2.34 -7.22
N ASN A 163 16.69 -3.51 -6.72
CA ASN A 163 16.35 -3.74 -5.30
C ASN A 163 17.61 -3.81 -4.42
N THR A 164 18.31 -2.68 -4.29
CA THR A 164 19.43 -2.48 -3.36
C THR A 164 19.01 -1.54 -2.24
N SER A 165 19.61 -1.69 -1.05
CA SER A 165 19.25 -0.88 0.13
C SER A 165 19.37 0.62 -0.11
N HIS A 166 20.35 1.07 -0.89
CA HIS A 166 20.54 2.47 -1.25
C HIS A 166 19.41 3.01 -2.14
N ASN A 167 19.09 2.29 -3.21
CA ASN A 167 18.08 2.71 -4.18
C ASN A 167 16.68 2.72 -3.57
N VAL A 168 16.35 1.70 -2.75
CA VAL A 168 15.08 1.65 -2.03
C VAL A 168 14.95 2.81 -1.04
N ARG A 169 16.03 3.16 -0.31
CA ARG A 169 16.01 4.30 0.61
C ARG A 169 15.79 5.63 -0.11
N SER A 170 16.50 5.84 -1.22
CA SER A 170 16.32 7.04 -2.07
C SER A 170 14.88 7.12 -2.61
N LEU A 171 14.35 6.00 -3.10
CA LEU A 171 12.96 5.91 -3.52
C LEU A 171 12.00 6.31 -2.40
N ILE A 172 12.13 5.70 -1.21
CA ILE A 172 11.24 5.99 -0.08
C ILE A 172 11.27 7.48 0.27
N ALA A 173 12.46 8.07 0.38
CA ALA A 173 12.61 9.49 0.68
C ALA A 173 11.90 10.42 -0.32
N SER A 174 11.75 9.99 -1.58
CA SER A 174 11.00 10.75 -2.60
C SER A 174 9.48 10.53 -2.58
N GLN A 175 8.99 9.44 -1.95
CA GLN A 175 7.58 9.02 -2.02
C GLN A 175 6.81 9.23 -0.71
N VAL A 176 7.50 9.49 0.40
CA VAL A 176 6.90 9.82 1.69
C VAL A 176 7.05 11.31 1.98
N PRO A 177 6.15 11.92 2.78
CA PRO A 177 6.30 13.31 3.19
C PRO A 177 7.65 13.55 3.89
N PRO A 178 8.29 14.70 3.65
CA PRO A 178 9.45 15.11 4.45
C PRO A 178 9.08 15.11 5.94
N SER A 179 9.98 14.61 6.77
CA SER A 179 9.80 14.55 8.23
C SER A 179 11.15 14.79 8.89
N ASP A 180 11.14 15.45 10.04
CA ASP A 180 12.35 15.73 10.84
C ASP A 180 13.07 14.44 11.23
N GLN A 181 12.30 13.36 11.42
CA GLN A 181 12.84 12.01 11.60
C GLN A 181 12.49 11.15 10.39
N PRO A 182 13.46 10.45 9.78
CA PRO A 182 13.18 9.53 8.69
C PRO A 182 12.15 8.48 9.10
N ILE A 183 11.08 8.36 8.32
CA ILE A 183 10.03 7.36 8.54
C ILE A 183 10.67 5.96 8.46
N PRO A 184 10.56 5.12 9.51
CA PRO A 184 11.18 3.82 9.52
C PRO A 184 10.63 2.92 8.41
N HIS A 185 11.54 2.39 7.59
CA HIS A 185 11.25 1.35 6.62
C HIS A 185 11.47 -0.02 7.24
N LEU A 186 10.44 -0.87 7.27
CA LEU A 186 10.55 -2.19 7.89
C LEU A 186 11.32 -3.17 7.00
N TYR A 187 10.86 -3.36 5.77
CA TYR A 187 11.46 -4.26 4.78
C TYR A 187 10.78 -4.11 3.41
N THR A 188 11.39 -4.74 2.40
CA THR A 188 10.84 -4.87 1.04
C THR A 188 10.39 -6.31 0.79
N ILE A 189 9.16 -6.49 0.30
CA ILE A 189 8.71 -7.77 -0.24
C ILE A 189 9.13 -7.86 -1.71
N ASP A 190 9.94 -8.86 -2.03
CA ASP A 190 10.29 -9.19 -3.41
C ASP A 190 9.27 -10.16 -4.01
N ALA A 191 8.40 -9.64 -4.87
CA ALA A 191 7.32 -10.38 -5.52
C ALA A 191 7.71 -10.97 -6.87
N ARG A 192 8.99 -10.93 -7.27
CA ARG A 192 9.46 -11.53 -8.53
C ARG A 192 9.31 -13.05 -8.58
N GLY A 193 9.40 -13.70 -7.41
CA GLY A 193 9.24 -15.15 -7.26
C GLY A 193 7.79 -15.64 -7.19
N PHE A 194 6.79 -14.76 -7.14
CA PHE A 194 5.38 -15.16 -7.10
C PHE A 194 4.81 -15.38 -8.49
N THR A 195 3.81 -16.25 -8.58
CA THR A 195 3.08 -16.58 -9.81
C THR A 195 2.51 -15.30 -10.45
N PRO A 196 2.93 -14.95 -11.69
CA PRO A 196 2.40 -13.79 -12.39
C PRO A 196 1.03 -14.10 -13.00
N PRO A 197 0.19 -13.08 -13.22
CA PRO A 197 -0.97 -13.23 -14.10
C PRO A 197 -0.55 -13.58 -15.53
N SER A 198 -1.48 -14.14 -16.31
CA SER A 198 -1.22 -14.43 -17.72
C SER A 198 -0.94 -13.16 -18.52
N ALA A 199 -0.21 -13.27 -19.63
CA ALA A 199 0.11 -12.12 -20.48
C ALA A 199 -1.14 -11.39 -20.99
N ALA A 200 -2.20 -12.13 -21.34
CA ALA A 200 -3.48 -11.56 -21.77
C ALA A 200 -4.14 -10.71 -20.67
N GLN A 201 -4.07 -11.16 -19.42
CA GLN A 201 -4.58 -10.40 -18.27
C GLN A 201 -3.69 -9.19 -17.97
N CYS A 202 -2.36 -9.36 -18.05
CA CYS A 202 -1.41 -8.28 -17.83
C CYS A 202 -1.55 -7.13 -18.85
N ALA A 203 -2.00 -7.44 -20.07
CA ALA A 203 -2.26 -6.44 -21.11
C ALA A 203 -3.51 -5.59 -20.82
N LEU A 204 -4.48 -6.13 -20.08
CA LEU A 204 -5.77 -5.47 -19.83
C LEU A 204 -5.81 -4.82 -18.44
N TYR A 205 -5.23 -5.45 -17.44
CA TYR A 205 -5.41 -5.07 -16.04
C TYR A 205 -4.07 -4.86 -15.35
N SER A 206 -4.03 -3.95 -14.38
CA SER A 206 -2.95 -3.80 -13.42
C SER A 206 -3.31 -4.50 -12.10
N GLY A 207 -2.38 -4.51 -11.15
CA GLY A 207 -2.60 -5.08 -9.81
C GLY A 207 -3.68 -4.40 -8.96
N ILE A 208 -4.26 -3.28 -9.42
CA ILE A 208 -5.39 -2.67 -8.71
C ILE A 208 -6.70 -3.40 -9.00
N SER A 209 -6.78 -4.10 -10.14
CA SER A 209 -7.96 -4.89 -10.51
C SER A 209 -8.18 -6.03 -9.53
N PRO A 210 -9.39 -6.22 -8.99
CA PRO A 210 -9.71 -7.34 -8.09
C PRO A 210 -9.36 -8.70 -8.71
N LEU A 211 -9.59 -8.87 -10.01
CA LEU A 211 -9.23 -10.09 -10.74
C LEU A 211 -7.73 -10.40 -10.62
N ILE A 212 -6.87 -9.39 -10.81
CA ILE A 212 -5.42 -9.56 -10.71
C ILE A 212 -5.01 -9.84 -9.26
N GLN A 213 -5.68 -9.21 -8.29
CA GLN A 213 -5.45 -9.49 -6.87
C GLN A 213 -5.74 -10.95 -6.55
N ASP A 214 -6.88 -11.49 -7.00
CA ASP A 214 -7.25 -12.90 -6.78
C ASP A 214 -6.24 -13.86 -7.41
N ILE A 215 -5.79 -13.59 -8.63
CA ILE A 215 -4.79 -14.41 -9.33
C ILE A 215 -3.46 -14.39 -8.59
N VAL A 216 -2.95 -13.21 -8.23
CA VAL A 216 -1.68 -13.09 -7.50
C VAL A 216 -1.79 -13.75 -6.12
N LEU A 217 -2.94 -13.63 -5.46
CA LEU A 217 -3.22 -14.26 -4.18
C LEU A 217 -3.60 -15.74 -4.28
N SER A 218 -3.74 -16.31 -5.48
CA SER A 218 -3.82 -17.78 -5.64
C SER A 218 -2.48 -18.44 -5.31
N ASP A 219 -1.37 -17.69 -5.37
CA ASP A 219 -0.05 -18.10 -4.95
C ASP A 219 0.05 -18.16 -3.41
N ARG A 220 0.40 -19.33 -2.87
CA ARG A 220 0.53 -19.56 -1.42
C ARG A 220 1.61 -18.70 -0.78
N ALA A 221 2.74 -18.49 -1.46
CA ALA A 221 3.83 -17.66 -0.95
C ALA A 221 3.41 -16.18 -0.91
N ALA A 222 2.69 -15.70 -1.92
CA ALA A 222 2.14 -14.35 -1.92
C ALA A 222 1.14 -14.14 -0.76
N ARG A 223 0.19 -15.07 -0.56
CA ARG A 223 -0.75 -15.00 0.59
C ARG A 223 -0.01 -14.96 1.93
N LYS A 224 1.00 -15.82 2.11
CA LYS A 224 1.80 -15.84 3.32
C LYS A 224 2.52 -14.51 3.53
N ALA A 225 3.14 -13.95 2.50
CA ALA A 225 3.81 -12.66 2.56
C ALA A 225 2.86 -11.52 2.97
N VAL A 226 1.65 -11.47 2.39
CA VAL A 226 0.61 -10.50 2.76
C VAL A 226 0.21 -10.65 4.23
N LYS A 227 -0.10 -11.88 4.69
CA LYS A 227 -0.45 -12.15 6.09
C LYS A 227 0.65 -11.72 7.06
N THR A 228 1.90 -12.10 6.77
CA THR A 228 3.07 -11.71 7.57
C THR A 228 3.24 -10.20 7.59
N ALA A 229 2.98 -9.52 6.48
CA ALA A 229 3.09 -8.07 6.42
C ALA A 229 2.07 -7.33 7.26
N ILE A 230 0.81 -7.73 7.16
CA ILE A 230 -0.26 -7.19 8.00
C ILE A 230 0.08 -7.40 9.49
N HIS A 231 0.49 -8.62 9.88
CA HIS A 231 0.88 -8.92 11.25
C HIS A 231 2.03 -8.02 11.73
N ASN A 232 3.09 -7.87 10.93
CA ASN A 232 4.27 -7.09 11.29
C ASN A 232 3.95 -5.60 11.45
N LEU A 233 3.11 -5.04 10.58
CA LEU A 233 2.67 -3.64 10.64
C LEU A 233 1.81 -3.37 11.87
N LEU A 234 0.83 -4.22 12.15
CA LEU A 234 -0.02 -4.09 13.34
C LEU A 234 0.78 -4.25 14.63
N SER A 235 1.71 -5.21 14.66
CA SER A 235 2.63 -5.42 15.79
C SER A 235 3.56 -4.25 16.01
N PHE A 236 4.04 -3.60 14.93
CA PHE A 236 4.81 -2.37 15.02
C PHE A 236 4.00 -1.28 15.73
N GLY A 237 2.79 -1.00 15.25
CA GLY A 237 1.91 0.02 15.88
C GLY A 237 1.58 -0.28 17.34
N ALA A 238 1.36 -1.55 17.69
CA ALA A 238 1.12 -1.95 19.08
C ALA A 238 2.33 -1.65 19.99
N ARG A 239 3.55 -2.01 19.56
CA ARG A 239 4.78 -1.74 20.31
C ARG A 239 5.06 -0.24 20.45
N GLU A 240 4.82 0.55 19.41
CA GLU A 240 5.03 2.01 19.49
C GLU A 240 4.02 2.68 20.45
N ARG A 241 2.77 2.20 20.49
CA ARG A 241 1.78 2.67 21.50
C ARG A 241 2.18 2.27 22.93
N GLU A 242 2.68 1.06 23.13
CA GLU A 242 3.17 0.61 24.44
C GLU A 242 4.35 1.46 24.93
N LYS A 243 5.30 1.79 24.03
CA LYS A 243 6.42 2.71 24.34
C LYS A 243 5.95 4.11 24.69
N ALA A 244 4.93 4.63 24.00
CA ALA A 244 4.36 5.94 24.31
C ALA A 244 3.70 5.95 25.69
N THR A 245 3.06 4.84 26.09
CA THR A 245 2.36 4.73 27.38
C THR A 245 3.32 4.52 28.55
N THR A 246 4.40 3.76 28.36
CA THR A 246 5.36 3.40 29.42
C THR A 246 6.40 4.48 29.72
N GLY A 247 6.41 5.58 28.96
CA GLY A 247 7.06 6.82 29.38
C GLY A 247 8.58 6.86 29.22
N ASN A 248 9.03 7.31 28.03
CA ASN A 248 10.18 8.21 27.86
C ASN A 248 10.40 8.66 26.40
N ARG A 249 9.58 8.22 25.44
CA ARG A 249 9.69 8.63 24.03
C ARG A 249 8.31 8.79 23.41
N ILE A 250 8.18 9.77 22.52
CA ILE A 250 7.05 9.89 21.61
C ILE A 250 7.08 8.64 20.71
N GLY A 251 6.08 7.78 20.83
CA GLY A 251 5.95 6.59 19.98
C GLY A 251 5.83 7.01 18.52
N ARG A 252 6.45 6.27 17.60
CA ARG A 252 6.34 6.59 16.18
C ARG A 252 4.94 6.28 15.67
N THR A 253 4.32 7.27 15.05
CA THR A 253 2.99 7.14 14.43
C THR A 253 3.07 6.74 12.96
N GLU A 254 4.27 6.79 12.35
CA GLU A 254 4.47 6.53 10.93
C GLU A 254 5.40 5.35 10.69
N VAL A 255 5.08 4.55 9.67
CA VAL A 255 5.89 3.41 9.23
C VAL A 255 5.78 3.21 7.73
N CYS A 256 6.85 2.74 7.11
CA CYS A 256 6.89 2.45 5.69
C CYS A 256 7.27 0.98 5.44
N MET A 257 6.74 0.40 4.37
CA MET A 257 7.26 -0.81 3.75
C MET A 257 7.19 -0.70 2.23
N SER A 258 7.88 -1.60 1.54
CA SER A 258 7.87 -1.60 0.06
C SER A 258 7.55 -2.98 -0.50
N VAL A 259 7.03 -3.00 -1.73
CA VAL A 259 6.79 -4.22 -2.50
C VAL A 259 7.32 -4.01 -3.91
N CYS A 260 8.12 -4.93 -4.42
CA CYS A 260 8.67 -4.83 -5.77
C CYS A 260 8.39 -6.06 -6.61
N CYS A 261 8.25 -5.87 -7.91
CA CYS A 261 8.32 -6.93 -8.90
C CYS A 261 9.03 -6.38 -10.14
N HIS A 262 9.18 -7.17 -11.20
CA HIS A 262 9.83 -6.75 -12.45
C HIS A 262 9.30 -5.40 -12.98
N ALA A 263 8.06 -5.39 -13.46
CA ALA A 263 7.45 -4.23 -14.10
C ALA A 263 6.76 -3.23 -13.13
N GLY A 264 6.64 -3.54 -11.84
CA GLY A 264 6.00 -2.66 -10.86
C GLY A 264 4.51 -2.38 -11.08
N THR A 265 3.82 -3.19 -11.89
CA THR A 265 2.44 -2.94 -12.34
C THR A 265 1.41 -3.96 -11.83
N HIS A 266 1.78 -5.24 -11.70
CA HIS A 266 0.84 -6.33 -11.36
C HIS A 266 1.05 -6.87 -9.95
N ARG A 267 2.01 -7.78 -9.76
CA ARG A 267 2.22 -8.50 -8.50
C ARG A 267 2.48 -7.57 -7.31
N SER A 268 3.37 -6.60 -7.46
CA SER A 268 3.71 -5.68 -6.37
C SER A 268 2.53 -4.77 -5.99
N VAL A 269 1.80 -4.26 -6.98
CA VAL A 269 0.59 -3.46 -6.80
C VAL A 269 -0.50 -4.27 -6.09
N ALA A 270 -0.80 -5.48 -6.58
CA ALA A 270 -1.82 -6.36 -6.00
C ALA A 270 -1.52 -6.70 -4.53
N ILE A 271 -0.28 -7.04 -4.22
CA ILE A 271 0.15 -7.32 -2.84
C ILE A 271 0.07 -6.06 -1.97
N GLY A 272 0.53 -4.91 -2.48
CA GLY A 272 0.47 -3.65 -1.75
C GLY A 272 -0.97 -3.25 -1.38
N GLU A 273 -1.89 -3.33 -2.34
CA GLU A 273 -3.31 -3.07 -2.13
C GLU A 273 -3.93 -4.04 -1.12
N ARG A 274 -3.63 -5.34 -1.22
CA ARG A 274 -4.17 -6.32 -0.27
C ARG A 274 -3.65 -6.14 1.15
N ILE A 275 -2.37 -5.78 1.31
CA ILE A 275 -1.81 -5.41 2.63
C ILE A 275 -2.55 -4.19 3.17
N ALA A 276 -2.79 -3.18 2.33
CA ALA A 276 -3.47 -1.96 2.75
C ALA A 276 -4.88 -2.22 3.28
N GLN A 277 -5.68 -3.02 2.55
CA GLN A 277 -7.00 -3.46 2.98
C GLN A 277 -6.92 -4.24 4.29
N GLY A 278 -6.04 -5.24 4.36
CA GLY A 278 -5.88 -6.09 5.55
C GLY A 278 -5.42 -5.34 6.80
N CYS A 279 -4.62 -4.27 6.66
CA CYS A 279 -4.27 -3.38 7.77
C CYS A 279 -5.47 -2.59 8.28
N LYS A 280 -6.30 -2.03 7.39
CA LYS A 280 -7.54 -1.31 7.78
C LYS A 280 -8.50 -2.25 8.51
N GLU A 281 -8.79 -3.41 7.92
CA GLU A 281 -9.64 -4.46 8.53
C GLU A 281 -9.06 -4.96 9.87
N GLY A 282 -7.72 -5.04 9.97
CA GLY A 282 -7.03 -5.44 11.20
C GLY A 282 -7.24 -4.43 12.33
N VAL A 283 -7.10 -3.14 12.04
CA VAL A 283 -7.28 -2.06 13.04
C VAL A 283 -8.74 -1.91 13.46
N GLU A 284 -9.68 -2.04 12.51
CA GLU A 284 -11.12 -2.03 12.81
C GLU A 284 -11.48 -3.16 13.78
N ARG A 285 -10.99 -4.39 13.54
CA ARG A 285 -11.21 -5.54 14.44
C ARG A 285 -10.59 -5.38 15.82
N MET A 286 -9.54 -4.56 15.96
CA MET A 286 -8.96 -4.23 17.26
C MET A 286 -9.78 -3.18 18.03
N GLY A 287 -10.86 -2.62 17.45
CA GLY A 287 -11.71 -1.62 18.09
C GLY A 287 -11.03 -0.26 18.27
N SER A 288 -9.97 0.02 17.49
CA SER A 288 -9.24 1.29 17.59
C SER A 288 -10.05 2.42 16.97
N ARG A 289 -10.57 3.34 17.81
CA ARG A 289 -11.39 4.49 17.36
C ARG A 289 -10.65 5.41 16.40
N ASP A 290 -9.34 5.58 16.62
CA ASP A 290 -8.51 6.47 15.81
C ASP A 290 -8.27 5.93 14.38
N GLY A 291 -8.56 4.64 14.14
CA GLY A 291 -8.28 3.98 12.88
C GLY A 291 -6.79 3.97 12.52
N VAL A 292 -6.50 3.73 11.24
CA VAL A 292 -5.16 3.85 10.66
C VAL A 292 -5.29 4.44 9.27
N ARG A 293 -4.45 5.41 8.97
CA ARG A 293 -4.29 5.92 7.61
C ARG A 293 -3.36 4.98 6.87
N VAL A 294 -3.80 4.47 5.73
CA VAL A 294 -2.92 3.69 4.85
C VAL A 294 -2.80 4.42 3.53
N VAL A 295 -1.56 4.75 3.16
CA VAL A 295 -1.21 5.44 1.93
C VAL A 295 -0.44 4.47 1.04
N VAL A 296 -1.05 4.09 -0.08
CA VAL A 296 -0.39 3.25 -1.08
C VAL A 296 0.08 4.13 -2.23
N ARG A 297 1.35 3.98 -2.62
CA ARG A 297 1.96 4.71 -3.73
C ARG A 297 2.50 3.72 -4.75
N HIS A 298 1.99 3.79 -5.98
CA HIS A 298 2.45 2.95 -7.08
C HIS A 298 3.35 3.75 -8.02
N VAL A 299 4.67 3.61 -7.85
CA VAL A 299 5.66 4.48 -8.48
C VAL A 299 5.73 4.27 -9.99
N HIS A 300 5.67 3.02 -10.44
CA HIS A 300 5.80 2.65 -11.84
C HIS A 300 4.60 1.84 -12.35
N ARG A 301 3.44 1.99 -11.72
CA ARG A 301 2.23 1.31 -12.22
C ARG A 301 1.86 1.91 -13.58
N VAL A 302 1.72 1.05 -14.57
CA VAL A 302 1.05 1.36 -15.82
C VAL A 302 -0.43 1.00 -15.68
N LYS A 303 -1.32 1.95 -15.96
CA LYS A 303 -2.76 1.72 -15.92
C LYS A 303 -3.18 0.83 -17.08
N GLY A 304 -3.90 -0.25 -16.78
CA GLY A 304 -4.52 -1.12 -17.78
C GLY A 304 -5.82 -0.53 -18.31
N SER A 305 -6.19 -0.87 -19.54
CA SER A 305 -7.44 -0.42 -20.16
C SER A 305 -8.70 -0.95 -19.45
N GLY A 306 -8.58 -2.07 -18.75
CA GLY A 306 -9.63 -2.68 -17.92
C GLY A 306 -9.54 -2.32 -16.44
N ASP A 307 -8.64 -1.42 -16.02
CA ASP A 307 -8.58 -1.01 -14.63
C ASP A 307 -9.86 -0.25 -14.23
N PRO A 308 -10.41 -0.49 -13.02
CA PRO A 308 -11.67 0.12 -12.60
C PRO A 308 -11.60 1.65 -12.40
N PHE A 309 -10.40 2.20 -12.22
CA PHE A 309 -10.17 3.62 -11.93
C PHE A 309 -8.91 4.15 -12.62
#